data_AF-A0A5Q4YVY5-F1
#
_entry.id   AF-A0A5Q4YVY5-F1
#
_cell.length_a   1.000
_cell.length_b   1.000
_cell.length_c   1.000
_cell.angle_alpha   90.00
_cell.angle_beta   90.00
_cell.angle_gamma   90.00
#
_symmetry.space_group_name_H-M   'P 1'
#
loop_
_entity.id
_entity.type
_entity.pdbx_description
1 polymer ?
#
loop_
_entity_poly.entity_id
_entity_poly.type
_entity_poly.pdbx_seq_one_letter_code
_entity_poly.pdbx_strand_id
1 'polypeptide(L)'
;MTGNEIIQKSAALRGQGKYQEAIDLIETNLPDIEMHIQLDARFEAFRAAVEGGNAKMAHEYAATIAADEPGQPCTLSVTLINDELTWSAEK
;
A
#
# COMPACT_ATOMS: atom_id res chain seq x y z
N MET A 1 -4.47 18.92 0.47
CA MET A 1 -4.92 17.68 1.12
C MET A 1 -3.81 17.24 2.05
N THR A 2 -4.15 16.78 3.24
CA THR A 2 -3.21 16.18 4.20
C THR A 2 -2.89 14.74 3.78
N GLY A 3 -1.80 14.17 4.29
CA GLY A 3 -1.47 12.76 4.05
C GLY A 3 -2.61 11.80 4.38
N ASN A 4 -3.31 12.04 5.49
CA ASN A 4 -4.46 11.23 5.90
C ASN A 4 -5.64 11.32 4.92
N GLU A 5 -5.92 12.50 4.36
CA GLU A 5 -6.98 12.65 3.34
C GLU A 5 -6.63 11.91 2.05
N ILE A 6 -5.35 11.89 1.67
CA ILE A 6 -4.84 11.14 0.51
C ILE A 6 -5.05 9.65 0.73
N ILE A 7 -4.68 9.12 1.90
CA ILE A 7 -4.85 7.72 2.28
C ILE A 7 -6.34 7.34 2.26
N GLN A 8 -7.21 8.14 2.88
CA GLN A 8 -8.66 7.86 2.90
C GLN A 8 -9.26 7.83 1.50
N LYS A 9 -8.84 8.74 0.61
CA LYS A 9 -9.29 8.78 -0.77
C LYS A 9 -8.76 7.60 -1.58
N SER A 10 -7.51 7.20 -1.36
CA SER A 10 -6.91 5.99 -1.96
C SER A 10 -7.68 4.74 -1.52
N ALA A 11 -7.97 4.60 -0.22
CA ALA A 11 -8.77 3.51 0.32
C ALA A 11 -10.19 3.46 -0.27
N ALA A 12 -10.82 4.62 -0.49
CA ALA A 12 -12.12 4.69 -1.15
C ALA A 12 -12.07 4.23 -2.62
N LEU A 13 -11.01 4.58 -3.36
CA LEU A 13 -10.78 4.10 -4.73
C LEU A 13 -10.55 2.59 -4.76
N ARG A 14 -9.74 2.06 -3.83
CA ARG A 14 -9.51 0.63 -3.66
C ARG A 14 -10.81 -0.12 -3.36
N GLY A 15 -11.65 0.40 -2.46
CA GLY A 15 -12.98 -0.17 -2.17
C GLY A 15 -13.95 -0.18 -3.37
N GLN A 16 -13.66 0.59 -4.43
CA GLN A 16 -14.41 0.59 -5.69
C GLN A 16 -13.76 -0.30 -6.77
N GLY A 17 -12.67 -1.03 -6.45
CA GLY A 17 -11.89 -1.81 -7.41
C GLY A 17 -11.00 -0.98 -8.34
N LYS A 18 -10.86 0.32 -8.09
CA LYS A 18 -10.01 1.24 -8.88
C LYS A 18 -8.57 1.21 -8.36
N TYR A 19 -7.96 0.03 -8.40
CA TYR A 19 -6.67 -0.22 -7.75
C TYR A 19 -5.54 0.65 -8.31
N GLN A 20 -5.44 0.80 -9.63
CA GLN A 20 -4.41 1.65 -10.23
C GLN A 20 -4.61 3.13 -9.87
N GLU A 21 -5.84 3.65 -9.90
CA GLU A 21 -6.14 5.03 -9.49
C GLU A 21 -5.78 5.27 -8.00
N ALA A 22 -6.00 4.27 -7.14
CA ALA A 22 -5.65 4.33 -5.73
C ALA A 22 -4.13 4.43 -5.52
N ILE A 23 -3.35 3.66 -6.31
CA ILE A 23 -1.89 3.65 -6.29
C ILE A 23 -1.34 4.97 -6.83
N ASP A 24 -1.79 5.38 -8.02
CA ASP A 24 -1.35 6.62 -8.68
C ASP A 24 -1.58 7.85 -7.78
N LEU A 25 -2.71 7.86 -7.05
CA LEU A 25 -3.02 8.92 -6.09
C LEU A 25 -1.98 8.97 -4.96
N ILE A 26 -1.56 7.82 -4.43
CA ILE A 26 -0.52 7.77 -3.40
C ILE A 26 0.81 8.21 -3.99
N GLU A 27 1.27 7.62 -5.09
CA GLU A 27 2.58 7.91 -5.70
C GLU A 27 2.75 9.39 -6.04
N THR A 28 1.72 9.98 -6.66
CA THR A 28 1.76 11.39 -7.09
C THR A 28 1.91 12.34 -5.91
N ASN A 29 1.33 12.00 -4.76
CA ASN A 29 1.33 12.88 -3.58
C ASN A 29 2.37 12.46 -2.53
N LEU A 30 2.98 11.28 -2.64
CA LEU A 30 3.91 10.72 -1.64
C LEU A 30 5.05 11.68 -1.26
N PRO A 31 5.66 12.45 -2.18
CA PRO A 31 6.69 13.43 -1.83
C PRO A 31 6.20 14.57 -0.93
N ASP A 32 4.91 14.88 -1.01
CA ASP A 32 4.25 15.97 -0.28
C ASP A 32 3.59 15.51 1.03
N ILE A 33 3.48 14.19 1.24
CA ILE A 33 2.95 13.59 2.48
C ILE A 33 3.98 13.74 3.60
N GLU A 34 3.51 14.07 4.80
CA GLU A 34 4.34 14.17 6.00
C GLU A 34 5.10 12.85 6.25
N MET A 35 6.40 12.92 6.57
CA MET A 35 7.27 11.74 6.67
C MET A 35 6.72 10.63 7.59
N HIS A 36 6.09 11.00 8.70
CA HIS A 36 5.49 10.04 9.66
C HIS A 36 4.21 9.37 9.14
N ILE A 37 3.63 9.85 8.03
CA ILE A 37 2.43 9.32 7.36
C ILE A 37 2.82 8.57 6.07
N GLN A 38 4.01 8.81 5.52
CA GLN A 38 4.45 8.16 4.27
C GLN A 38 4.47 6.63 4.38
N LEU A 39 4.80 6.08 5.55
CA LEU A 39 4.75 4.64 5.78
C LEU A 39 3.32 4.09 5.64
N ASP A 40 2.35 4.75 6.28
CA ASP A 40 0.92 4.38 6.16
C ASP A 40 0.41 4.53 4.73
N ALA A 41 0.89 5.55 4.01
CA ALA A 41 0.56 5.75 2.59
C ALA A 41 1.11 4.60 1.72
N ARG A 42 2.35 4.16 1.95
CA ARG A 42 2.93 3.01 1.24
C ARG A 42 2.22 1.70 1.59
N PHE A 43 1.77 1.53 2.83
CA PHE A 43 0.91 0.39 3.17
C PHE A 43 -0.40 0.42 2.40
N GLU A 44 -1.05 1.57 2.25
CA GLU A 44 -2.29 1.63 1.47
C GLU A 44 -2.07 1.34 -0.02
N ALA A 45 -0.97 1.85 -0.61
CA ALA A 45 -0.61 1.51 -1.99
C ALA A 45 -0.25 0.02 -2.16
N PHE A 46 0.45 -0.58 -1.19
CA PHE A 46 0.70 -2.02 -1.15
C PHE A 46 -0.61 -2.82 -1.18
N ARG A 47 -1.60 -2.45 -0.37
CA ARG A 47 -2.92 -3.11 -0.34
C ARG A 47 -3.63 -3.03 -1.67
N ALA A 48 -3.63 -1.84 -2.29
CA ALA A 48 -4.22 -1.64 -3.61
C ALA A 48 -3.51 -2.49 -4.67
N ALA A 49 -2.17 -2.61 -4.61
CA ALA A 49 -1.41 -3.44 -5.54
C ALA A 49 -1.70 -4.93 -5.37
N VAL A 50 -1.83 -5.41 -4.13
CA VAL A 50 -2.22 -6.79 -3.81
C VAL A 50 -3.63 -7.09 -4.35
N GLU A 51 -4.63 -6.29 -3.95
CA GLU A 51 -6.03 -6.52 -4.35
C GLU A 51 -6.24 -6.35 -5.87
N GLY A 52 -5.42 -5.51 -6.53
CA GLY A 52 -5.41 -5.36 -7.98
C GLY A 52 -4.64 -6.44 -8.73
N GLY A 53 -4.08 -7.45 -8.05
CA GLY A 53 -3.30 -8.51 -8.68
C GLY A 53 -1.94 -8.07 -9.22
N ASN A 54 -1.47 -6.86 -8.90
CA ASN A 54 -0.20 -6.33 -9.37
C ASN A 54 0.96 -6.76 -8.46
N ALA A 55 1.38 -8.02 -8.62
CA ALA A 55 2.44 -8.62 -7.82
C ALA A 55 3.77 -7.85 -7.88
N LYS A 56 4.09 -7.21 -9.02
CA LYS A 56 5.30 -6.41 -9.18
C LYS A 56 5.27 -5.18 -8.26
N MET A 57 4.20 -4.39 -8.31
CA MET A 57 4.07 -3.21 -7.45
C MET A 57 3.95 -3.60 -5.98
N ALA A 58 3.22 -4.67 -5.65
CA ALA A 58 3.14 -5.17 -4.28
C ALA A 58 4.54 -5.52 -3.73
N HIS A 59 5.39 -6.16 -4.53
CA HIS A 59 6.76 -6.45 -4.15
C HIS A 59 7.61 -5.18 -3.98
N GLU A 60 7.51 -4.21 -4.89
CA GLU A 60 8.23 -2.93 -4.79
C GLU A 60 7.86 -2.19 -3.50
N TYR A 61 6.57 -2.08 -3.18
CA TYR A 61 6.13 -1.46 -1.93
C TYR A 61 6.60 -2.23 -0.70
N ALA A 62 6.50 -3.57 -0.69
CA ALA A 62 6.99 -4.38 0.42
C ALA A 62 8.50 -4.15 0.68
N ALA A 63 9.31 -4.04 -0.37
CA ALA A 63 10.74 -3.75 -0.24
C ALA A 63 10.99 -2.35 0.35
N THR A 64 10.23 -1.34 -0.07
CA THR A 64 10.36 0.02 0.50
C THR A 64 9.92 0.09 1.96
N ILE A 65 8.86 -0.62 2.33
CA ILE A 65 8.36 -0.69 3.71
C ILE A 65 9.41 -1.36 4.62
N ALA A 66 9.99 -2.47 4.17
CA ALA A 66 11.03 -3.18 4.92
C ALA A 66 12.31 -2.34 5.10
N ALA A 67 12.63 -1.45 4.16
CA ALA A 67 13.78 -0.55 4.27
C ALA A 67 13.59 0.58 5.30
N ASP A 68 12.34 1.04 5.50
CA ASP A 68 12.02 2.12 6.44
C ASP A 68 11.98 1.65 7.91
N GLU A 69 11.76 0.37 8.18
CA GLU A 69 11.76 -0.21 9.54
C GLU A 69 12.88 -1.26 9.74
N PRO A 70 14.18 -0.89 9.73
CA PRO A 70 15.29 -1.83 9.85
C PRO A 70 15.41 -2.49 11.24
N GLY A 71 14.62 -2.08 12.22
CA GLY A 71 14.68 -2.55 13.62
C GLY A 71 13.51 -3.43 14.06
N GLN A 72 12.44 -3.53 13.26
CA GLN A 72 11.24 -4.27 13.61
C GLN A 72 10.89 -5.18 12.42
N PRO A 73 10.89 -6.52 12.59
CA PRO A 73 10.57 -7.41 11.49
C PRO A 73 9.09 -7.25 11.10
N CYS A 74 8.83 -6.48 10.05
CA CYS A 74 7.52 -6.42 9.41
C CYS A 74 7.32 -7.70 8.58
N THR A 75 6.49 -8.62 9.06
CA THR A 75 6.08 -9.79 8.28
C THR A 75 4.85 -9.43 7.46
N LEU A 76 5.02 -9.28 6.15
CA LEU A 76 3.90 -9.08 5.21
C LEU A 76 3.60 -10.40 4.51
N SER A 77 2.52 -11.05 4.93
CA SER A 77 2.06 -12.32 4.35
C SER A 77 1.00 -12.06 3.28
N VAL A 78 1.28 -12.49 2.05
CA VAL A 78 0.32 -12.48 0.94
C VAL A 78 -0.03 -13.93 0.59
N THR A 79 -1.32 -14.25 0.57
CA THR A 79 -1.85 -15.57 0.24
C THR A 79 -2.62 -15.48 -1.07
N LEU A 80 -2.28 -16.34 -2.03
CA LEU A 80 -3.04 -16.50 -3.28
C LEU A 80 -4.16 -17.52 -3.07
N ILE A 81 -5.42 -17.09 -3.20
CA ILE A 81 -6.61 -17.95 -3.10
C ILE A 81 -7.42 -17.77 -4.37
N ASN A 82 -7.63 -18.84 -5.14
CA ASN A 82 -8.39 -18.80 -6.41
C ASN A 82 -7.93 -17.70 -7.39
N ASP A 83 -6.60 -17.57 -7.59
CA ASP A 83 -5.97 -16.51 -8.40
C ASP A 83 -6.14 -15.07 -7.89
N GLU A 84 -6.73 -14.86 -6.70
CA GLU A 84 -6.80 -13.56 -6.02
C GLU A 84 -5.76 -13.47 -4.91
N LEU A 85 -4.97 -12.39 -4.91
CA LEU A 85 -3.99 -12.12 -3.85
C LEU A 85 -4.71 -11.46 -2.66
N THR A 86 -4.59 -12.08 -1.49
CA THR A 86 -5.13 -11.59 -0.21
C THR A 86 -3.98 -11.37 0.75
N TRP A 87 -4.04 -10.37 1.64
CA TRP A 87 -2.95 -10.10 2.59
C TRP A 87 -3.46 -10.12 4.03
N SER A 88 -2.58 -10.49 4.96
CA SER A 88 -2.80 -10.41 6.41
C SER A 88 -1.56 -9.79 7.04
N ALA A 89 -1.73 -8.70 7.80
CA ALA A 89 -0.67 -8.17 8.65
C ALA A 89 -0.86 -8.74 10.06
N GLU A 90 0.05 -9.61 10.47
CA GLU A 90 0.21 -9.95 11.89
C GLU A 90 1.08 -8.84 12.53
N LYS A 91 0.55 -8.17 13.55
CA LYS A 91 1.25 -7.16 14.36
C LYS A 91 1.98 -7.83 15.53
#